data_AF-A0A903VHN7-F1
#
_entry.id   AF-A0A903VHN7-F1
#
_cell.length_a   1.000
_cell.length_b   1.000
_cell.length_c   1.000
_cell.angle_alpha   90.00
_cell.angle_beta   90.00
_cell.angle_gamma   90.00
#
_symmetry.space_group_name_H-M   'P 1'
#
loop_
_entity.id
_entity.type
_entity.pdbx_description
1 polymer ?
#
loop_
_entity_poly.entity_id
_entity_poly.type
_entity_poly.pdbx_seq_one_letter_code
_entity_poly.pdbx_strand_id
1 'polypeptide(L)'
;MCRLAYARLKKMTFWAARSIHPKWRYRLQDAKEAFRLAMKESEEKDIESFFKNLQHYPAGERVNRTFRYLKKYKKKVQPKLSGCTIRLDDWIPAAEDIVLIPDPLPELLGSTIPPPPSLTEIEQIISGLKNGKSPGVDSVHNEYFKYCNEATTKELHQLLAKVWEENKMPEEWKHVLVVPIPKVKNPKTINEYRRICLSSAAYKVYATWILSKLQQAVGPIGFHQAAFLPERSTVDHLHTLQRILQERWNGGVPLLLMSLDIEKAFDRVSLSSLPAILRGKRVPACFINRILECLRGEQQQVMWRGQLSRPIQRTRGLNRVVPYPLLYLTL
;
A
#
# COMPACT_ATOMS: atom_id res chain seq x y z
N MET A 1 -8.71 42.30 -17.78
CA MET A 1 -9.01 42.63 -16.37
C MET A 1 -8.17 41.83 -15.37
N CYS A 2 -8.12 40.49 -15.43
CA CYS A 2 -7.35 39.65 -14.49
C CYS A 2 -5.86 40.02 -14.31
N ARG A 3 -5.13 40.34 -15.38
CA ARG A 3 -3.69 40.70 -15.30
C ARG A 3 -3.44 41.98 -14.51
N LEU A 4 -4.32 42.98 -14.65
CA LEU A 4 -4.24 44.25 -13.92
C LEU A 4 -4.58 44.05 -12.43
N ALA A 5 -5.62 43.26 -12.13
CA ALA A 5 -5.99 42.90 -10.77
C ALA A 5 -4.89 42.08 -10.06
N TYR A 6 -4.23 41.16 -10.78
CA TYR A 6 -3.10 40.39 -10.26
C TYR A 6 -1.87 41.26 -9.98
N ALA A 7 -1.53 42.18 -10.89
CA ALA A 7 -0.44 43.13 -10.68
C ALA A 7 -0.69 44.02 -9.45
N ARG A 8 -1.94 44.46 -9.26
CA ARG A 8 -2.37 45.21 -8.07
C ARG A 8 -2.26 44.37 -6.79
N LEU A 9 -2.70 43.11 -6.81
CA LEU A 9 -2.56 42.19 -5.68
C LEU A 9 -1.10 41.98 -5.30
N LYS A 10 -0.24 41.69 -6.28
CA LYS A 10 1.21 41.46 -6.07
C LYS A 10 1.90 42.70 -5.48
N LYS A 11 1.52 43.89 -5.96
CA LYS A 11 2.00 45.17 -5.42
C LYS A 11 1.53 45.37 -3.97
N MET A 12 0.26 45.12 -3.66
CA MET A 12 -0.26 45.29 -2.29
C MET A 12 0.30 44.26 -1.31
N THR A 13 0.52 43.01 -1.72
CA THR A 13 1.18 41.99 -0.89
C THR A 13 2.61 42.38 -0.52
N PHE A 14 3.34 42.98 -1.46
CA PHE A 14 4.71 43.45 -1.26
C PHE A 14 4.79 44.56 -0.20
N TRP A 15 3.89 45.56 -0.27
CA TRP A 15 3.87 46.67 0.68
C TRP A 15 3.33 46.26 2.06
N ALA A 16 2.32 45.39 2.12
CA ALA A 16 1.76 44.90 3.37
C ALA A 16 2.74 44.02 4.19
N ALA A 17 3.65 43.31 3.52
CA ALA A 17 4.67 42.50 4.19
C ALA A 17 5.78 43.35 4.84
N ARG A 18 5.96 44.60 4.40
CA ARG A 18 7.05 45.50 4.84
C ARG A 18 6.58 46.70 5.66
N SER A 19 5.28 46.91 5.77
CA SER A 19 4.71 48.08 6.45
C SER A 19 3.91 47.64 7.66
N ILE A 20 4.21 48.22 8.83
CA ILE A 20 3.49 47.94 10.09
C ILE A 20 2.13 48.68 10.14
N HIS A 21 1.94 49.68 9.27
CA HIS A 21 0.76 50.54 9.27
C HIS A 21 -0.54 49.78 8.88
N PRO A 22 -1.63 49.85 9.69
CA PRO A 22 -2.85 49.07 9.51
C PRO A 22 -3.55 49.25 8.15
N LYS A 23 -3.48 50.45 7.57
CA LYS A 23 -4.00 50.81 6.24
C LYS A 23 -3.61 49.83 5.13
N TRP A 24 -2.43 49.22 5.19
CA TRP A 24 -1.98 48.26 4.18
C TRP A 24 -2.64 46.89 4.30
N ARG A 25 -3.10 46.49 5.49
CA ARG A 25 -3.89 45.26 5.68
C ARG A 25 -5.25 45.38 5.01
N TYR A 26 -5.92 46.52 5.20
CA TYR A 26 -7.20 46.83 4.55
C TYR A 26 -7.06 46.86 3.02
N ARG A 27 -6.09 47.61 2.48
CA ARG A 27 -5.83 47.66 1.04
C ARG A 27 -5.43 46.32 0.43
N LEU A 28 -4.79 45.44 1.20
CA LEU A 28 -4.49 44.08 0.77
C LEU A 28 -5.75 43.21 0.73
N GLN A 29 -6.67 43.37 1.69
CA GLN A 29 -7.97 42.68 1.66
C GLN A 29 -8.78 43.10 0.44
N ASP A 30 -8.92 44.41 0.19
CA ASP A 30 -9.60 44.93 -1.00
C ASP A 30 -8.98 44.41 -2.30
N ALA A 31 -7.63 44.38 -2.37
CA ALA A 31 -6.94 43.86 -3.55
C ALA A 31 -7.12 42.34 -3.74
N LYS A 32 -7.26 41.57 -2.65
CA LYS A 32 -7.58 40.14 -2.70
C LYS A 32 -9.00 39.91 -3.18
N GLU A 33 -9.96 40.69 -2.70
CA GLU A 33 -11.36 40.61 -3.13
C GLU A 33 -11.54 41.02 -4.58
N ALA A 34 -10.97 42.16 -4.99
CA ALA A 34 -10.99 42.61 -6.37
C ALA A 34 -10.34 41.58 -7.33
N PHE A 35 -9.25 40.91 -6.90
CA PHE A 35 -8.65 39.84 -7.69
C PHE A 35 -9.54 38.60 -7.78
N ARG A 36 -10.20 38.18 -6.69
CA ARG A 36 -11.17 37.07 -6.74
C ARG A 36 -12.34 37.39 -7.66
N LEU A 37 -12.90 38.59 -7.58
CA LEU A 37 -14.02 39.01 -8.42
C LEU A 37 -13.63 39.01 -9.90
N ALA A 38 -12.46 39.58 -10.23
CA ALA A 38 -11.95 39.59 -11.60
C ALA A 38 -11.65 38.19 -12.15
N MET A 39 -11.18 37.26 -11.30
CA MET A 39 -10.99 35.86 -11.68
C MET A 39 -12.33 35.18 -11.95
N LYS A 40 -13.34 35.40 -11.09
CA LYS A 40 -14.68 34.85 -11.26
C LYS A 40 -15.34 35.35 -12.56
N GLU A 41 -15.26 36.66 -12.83
CA GLU A 41 -15.77 37.24 -14.08
C GLU A 41 -15.04 36.71 -15.32
N SER A 42 -13.72 36.44 -15.23
CA SER A 42 -12.97 35.84 -16.34
C SER A 42 -13.35 34.39 -16.57
N GLU A 43 -13.60 33.63 -15.49
CA GLU A 43 -14.07 32.25 -15.58
C GLU A 43 -15.49 32.17 -16.16
N GLU A 44 -16.38 33.08 -15.75
CA GLU A 44 -17.75 33.20 -16.30
C GLU A 44 -17.70 33.51 -17.81
N LYS A 45 -16.85 34.45 -18.25
CA LYS A 45 -16.64 34.75 -19.67
C LYS A 45 -16.04 33.59 -20.47
N ASP A 46 -15.12 32.82 -19.88
CA ASP A 46 -14.57 31.61 -20.50
C ASP A 46 -15.65 30.52 -20.67
N ILE A 47 -16.57 30.38 -19.70
CA ILE A 47 -17.70 29.45 -19.79
C ILE A 47 -18.69 29.91 -20.86
N GLU A 48 -19.09 31.18 -20.85
CA GLU A 48 -20.01 31.74 -21.84
C GLU A 48 -19.46 31.61 -23.25
N SER A 49 -18.19 31.96 -23.47
CA SER A 49 -17.55 31.83 -24.78
C SER A 49 -17.46 30.37 -25.24
N PHE A 50 -17.20 29.43 -24.33
CA PHE A 50 -17.23 28.00 -24.65
C PHE A 50 -18.61 27.54 -25.14
N PHE A 51 -19.68 27.88 -24.41
CA PHE A 51 -21.04 27.47 -24.78
C PHE A 51 -21.56 28.19 -26.04
N LYS A 52 -21.18 29.45 -26.26
CA LYS A 52 -21.50 30.19 -27.49
C LYS A 52 -20.84 29.56 -28.72
N ASN A 53 -19.57 29.15 -28.59
CA ASN A 53 -18.86 28.47 -29.67
C ASN A 53 -19.36 27.03 -29.90
N LEU A 54 -19.91 26.38 -28.87
CA LEU A 54 -20.45 25.03 -28.95
C LEU A 54 -21.61 24.90 -29.95
N GLN A 55 -22.39 25.98 -30.15
CA GLN A 55 -23.54 26.01 -31.05
C GLN A 55 -23.15 25.89 -32.54
N HIS A 56 -21.90 26.16 -32.90
CA HIS A 56 -21.40 26.12 -34.28
C HIS A 56 -20.97 24.71 -34.72
N TYR A 57 -20.98 23.72 -33.82
CA TYR A 57 -20.61 22.33 -34.12
C TYR A 57 -21.85 21.46 -34.39
N PRO A 58 -21.74 20.35 -35.16
CA PRO A 58 -22.82 19.40 -35.34
C PRO A 58 -23.17 18.64 -34.05
N ALA A 59 -24.43 18.17 -33.93
CA ALA A 59 -25.01 17.69 -32.67
C ALA A 59 -24.21 16.56 -31.96
N GLY A 60 -23.67 15.60 -32.72
CA GLY A 60 -22.88 14.49 -32.17
C GLY A 60 -21.54 14.92 -31.55
N GLU A 61 -20.94 16.01 -32.03
CA GLU A 61 -19.68 16.54 -31.47
C GLU A 61 -19.88 17.39 -30.22
N ARG A 62 -21.05 18.03 -30.08
CA ARG A 62 -21.37 18.90 -28.93
C ARG A 62 -21.29 18.12 -27.63
N VAL A 63 -21.85 16.91 -27.59
CA VAL A 63 -21.89 16.07 -26.39
C VAL A 63 -20.48 15.73 -25.89
N ASN A 64 -19.61 15.28 -26.81
CA ASN A 64 -18.24 14.90 -26.48
C ASN A 64 -17.39 16.08 -26.01
N ARG A 65 -17.55 17.26 -26.64
CA ARG A 65 -16.82 18.48 -26.27
C ARG A 65 -17.26 19.02 -24.91
N THR A 66 -18.57 19.06 -24.65
CA THR A 66 -19.13 19.45 -23.35
C THR A 66 -18.65 18.51 -22.26
N PHE A 67 -18.66 17.19 -22.50
CA PHE A 67 -18.18 16.21 -21.53
C PHE A 67 -16.70 16.41 -21.19
N ARG A 68 -15.83 16.63 -22.18
CA ARG A 68 -14.41 16.92 -21.94
C ARG A 68 -14.20 18.23 -21.17
N TYR A 69 -14.96 19.27 -21.52
CA TYR A 69 -14.90 20.56 -20.83
C TYR A 69 -15.33 20.44 -19.37
N LEU A 70 -16.47 19.81 -19.10
CA LEU A 70 -16.97 19.55 -17.75
C LEU A 70 -16.00 18.67 -16.93
N LYS A 71 -15.36 17.66 -17.53
CA LYS A 71 -14.34 16.84 -16.87
C LYS A 71 -13.12 17.67 -16.46
N LYS A 72 -12.68 18.60 -17.32
CA LYS A 72 -11.58 19.54 -17.03
C LYS A 72 -11.98 20.56 -15.96
N TYR A 73 -13.21 21.07 -16.02
CA TYR A 73 -13.77 22.05 -15.09
C TYR A 73 -13.97 21.45 -13.68
N LYS A 74 -14.54 20.24 -13.58
CA LYS A 74 -14.68 19.47 -12.32
C LYS A 74 -13.34 19.14 -11.65
N LYS A 75 -12.24 19.14 -12.41
CA LYS A 75 -10.87 18.99 -11.88
C LYS A 75 -10.33 20.29 -11.28
N LYS A 76 -10.74 21.47 -11.78
CA LYS A 76 -10.37 22.79 -11.27
C LYS A 76 -11.14 23.21 -10.01
N VAL A 77 -12.45 22.93 -9.93
CA VAL A 77 -13.34 23.39 -8.84
C VAL A 77 -13.19 22.58 -7.53
N GLN A 78 -12.23 21.66 -7.44
CA GLN A 78 -12.06 20.88 -6.21
C GLN A 78 -11.49 21.78 -5.09
N PRO A 79 -12.18 21.93 -3.95
CA PRO A 79 -11.69 22.77 -2.87
C PRO A 79 -10.39 22.21 -2.31
N LYS A 80 -9.42 23.11 -2.05
CA LYS A 80 -8.22 22.79 -1.27
C LYS A 80 -8.61 22.44 0.17
N LEU A 81 -7.93 21.42 0.70
CA LEU A 81 -8.13 20.78 2.00
C LEU A 81 -8.63 21.71 3.12
N SER A 82 -9.78 21.36 3.70
CA SER A 82 -10.12 21.62 5.10
C SER A 82 -11.20 20.61 5.52
N GLY A 83 -10.98 19.82 6.57
CA GLY A 83 -12.03 18.95 7.13
C GLY A 83 -11.69 17.49 7.46
N CYS A 84 -10.41 17.06 7.46
CA CYS A 84 -10.07 15.71 7.93
C CYS A 84 -9.69 15.75 9.41
N THR A 85 -10.60 15.28 10.28
CA THR A 85 -10.56 15.38 11.76
C THR A 85 -9.75 14.27 12.45
N ILE A 86 -9.25 13.28 11.70
CA ILE A 86 -8.53 12.13 12.26
C ILE A 86 -7.22 12.59 12.92
N ARG A 87 -7.10 12.33 14.22
CA ARG A 87 -5.92 12.55 15.07
C ARG A 87 -4.96 11.37 14.96
N LEU A 88 -3.72 11.57 15.41
CA LEU A 88 -2.70 10.52 15.43
C LEU A 88 -3.13 9.34 16.32
N ASP A 89 -3.71 9.63 17.48
CA ASP A 89 -4.14 8.61 18.44
C ASP A 89 -5.30 7.75 17.94
N ASP A 90 -6.14 8.30 17.05
CA ASP A 90 -7.25 7.54 16.45
C ASP A 90 -6.73 6.33 15.65
N TRP A 91 -5.50 6.42 15.11
CA TRP A 91 -4.88 5.31 14.36
C TRP A 91 -4.48 4.12 15.22
N ILE A 92 -4.24 4.40 16.50
CA ILE A 92 -3.97 3.38 17.50
C ILE A 92 -5.33 2.75 17.78
N PRO A 93 -5.58 1.50 17.39
CA PRO A 93 -6.82 0.86 17.78
C PRO A 93 -6.95 0.95 19.30
N ALA A 94 -8.17 1.19 19.81
CA ALA A 94 -8.47 0.90 21.20
C ALA A 94 -7.96 -0.52 21.46
N ALA A 95 -7.08 -0.67 22.44
CA ALA A 95 -6.53 -1.97 22.77
C ALA A 95 -7.71 -2.83 23.24
N GLU A 96 -8.31 -3.60 22.33
CA GLU A 96 -8.94 -4.84 22.72
C GLU A 96 -7.78 -5.73 23.11
N ASP A 97 -7.66 -5.99 24.42
CA ASP A 97 -6.77 -6.97 25.00
C ASP A 97 -7.11 -8.35 24.43
N ILE A 98 -6.72 -8.59 23.19
CA ILE A 98 -6.46 -9.94 22.74
C ILE A 98 -5.04 -10.18 23.21
N VAL A 99 -4.95 -10.75 24.42
CA VAL A 99 -3.77 -11.44 24.88
C VAL A 99 -3.40 -12.38 23.74
N LEU A 100 -2.31 -12.05 23.03
CA LEU A 100 -1.48 -13.08 22.44
C LEU A 100 -1.13 -13.97 23.61
N ILE A 101 -1.84 -15.08 23.76
CA ILE A 101 -1.21 -16.21 24.41
C ILE A 101 -0.05 -16.50 23.46
N PRO A 102 1.21 -16.31 23.88
CA PRO A 102 2.32 -16.84 23.11
C PRO A 102 2.11 -18.35 23.19
N ASP A 103 1.40 -18.93 22.22
CA ASP A 103 1.37 -20.38 22.11
C ASP A 103 2.84 -20.77 21.94
N PRO A 104 3.44 -21.44 22.95
CA PRO A 104 4.83 -21.81 22.84
C PRO A 104 4.92 -22.74 21.64
N LEU A 105 5.75 -22.35 20.67
CA LEU A 105 6.07 -23.23 19.55
C LEU A 105 6.52 -24.57 20.16
N PRO A 106 5.94 -25.71 19.75
CA PRO A 106 6.44 -27.00 20.20
C PRO A 106 7.92 -27.13 19.82
N GLU A 107 8.74 -27.50 20.80
CA GLU A 107 10.16 -27.74 20.60
C GLU A 107 10.42 -28.83 19.56
N LEU A 108 11.45 -28.53 18.77
CA LEU A 108 12.13 -29.25 17.71
C LEU A 108 11.86 -30.76 17.54
N LEU A 109 11.58 -31.14 16.29
CA LEU A 109 12.00 -32.42 15.75
C LEU A 109 13.04 -32.18 14.65
N GLY A 110 14.22 -32.74 14.91
CA GLY A 110 15.43 -32.62 14.10
C GLY A 110 15.19 -32.90 12.61
N SER A 111 15.74 -32.03 11.80
CA SER A 111 16.00 -32.25 10.39
C SER A 111 17.10 -31.29 10.00
N THR A 112 18.02 -31.78 9.16
CA THR A 112 19.14 -31.03 8.61
C THR A 112 18.69 -29.62 8.18
N ILE A 113 19.39 -28.60 8.65
CA ILE A 113 19.10 -27.21 8.26
C ILE A 113 19.34 -27.14 6.74
N PRO A 114 18.33 -26.74 5.94
CA PRO A 114 18.53 -26.52 4.51
C PRO A 114 19.66 -25.52 4.32
N PRO A 115 20.43 -25.61 3.23
CA PRO A 115 21.53 -24.69 3.01
C PRO A 115 21.04 -23.23 3.07
N PRO A 116 21.86 -22.32 3.62
CA PRO A 116 21.57 -20.89 3.60
C PRO A 116 21.40 -20.38 2.16
N PRO A 117 20.83 -19.18 1.96
CA PRO A 117 20.73 -18.57 0.63
C PRO A 117 22.10 -18.56 -0.07
N SER A 118 22.14 -18.92 -1.35
CA SER A 118 23.35 -18.71 -2.14
C SER A 118 23.48 -17.23 -2.53
N LEU A 119 24.71 -16.77 -2.79
CA LEU A 119 24.94 -15.40 -3.28
C LEU A 119 24.14 -15.12 -4.57
N THR A 120 24.11 -16.09 -5.48
CA THR A 120 23.38 -16.01 -6.76
C THR A 120 21.87 -15.86 -6.57
N GLU A 121 21.26 -16.56 -5.61
CA GLU A 121 19.84 -16.42 -5.28
C GLU A 121 19.54 -15.01 -4.75
N ILE A 122 20.42 -14.48 -3.91
CA ILE A 122 20.28 -13.12 -3.38
C ILE A 122 20.41 -12.08 -4.49
N GLU A 123 21.39 -12.21 -5.37
CA GLU A 123 21.57 -11.32 -6.54
C GLU A 123 20.35 -11.33 -7.45
N GLN A 124 19.78 -12.52 -7.71
CA GLN A 124 18.53 -12.65 -8.49
C GLN A 124 17.38 -11.91 -7.82
N ILE A 125 17.19 -12.07 -6.51
CA ILE A 125 16.14 -11.36 -5.76
C ILE A 125 16.36 -9.85 -5.80
N ILE A 126 17.59 -9.38 -5.58
CA ILE A 126 17.96 -7.96 -5.63
C ILE A 126 17.64 -7.37 -7.01
N SER A 127 17.99 -8.07 -8.08
CA SER A 127 17.71 -7.64 -9.46
C SER A 127 16.20 -7.45 -9.71
N GLY A 128 15.38 -8.33 -9.12
CA GLY A 128 13.92 -8.31 -9.20
C GLY A 128 13.23 -7.26 -8.32
N LEU A 129 13.94 -6.59 -7.39
CA LEU A 129 13.36 -5.52 -6.58
C LEU A 129 12.83 -4.39 -7.50
N LYS A 130 11.79 -3.68 -7.09
CA LYS A 130 11.29 -2.53 -7.88
C LYS A 130 11.97 -1.24 -7.41
N ASN A 131 12.35 -0.37 -8.35
CA ASN A 131 12.85 0.97 -8.06
C ASN A 131 11.69 1.92 -7.66
N GLY A 132 12.02 3.04 -7.02
CA GLY A 132 11.08 4.07 -6.56
C GLY A 132 10.20 3.60 -5.41
N LYS A 133 10.64 2.61 -4.64
CA LYS A 133 9.90 2.10 -3.47
C LYS A 133 10.35 2.82 -2.21
N SER A 134 9.37 3.17 -1.38
CA SER A 134 9.64 3.80 -0.08
C SER A 134 10.39 2.82 0.84
N PRO A 135 11.40 3.31 1.59
CA PRO A 135 12.19 2.52 2.51
C PRO A 135 11.41 2.23 3.80
N GLY A 136 11.95 1.35 4.64
CA GLY A 136 11.47 1.14 6.00
C GLY A 136 11.93 2.24 6.95
N VAL A 137 11.87 1.95 8.25
CA VAL A 137 12.37 2.84 9.32
C VAL A 137 13.89 3.10 9.17
N ASP A 138 14.62 2.12 8.63
CA ASP A 138 16.05 2.16 8.35
C ASP A 138 16.44 3.13 7.20
N SER A 139 15.46 3.69 6.48
CA SER A 139 15.69 4.58 5.33
C SER A 139 16.49 3.96 4.17
N VAL A 140 16.70 2.64 4.18
CA VAL A 140 17.43 1.91 3.12
C VAL A 140 16.49 1.62 1.95
N HIS A 141 16.83 2.18 0.79
CA HIS A 141 16.07 1.99 -0.44
C HIS A 141 16.52 0.72 -1.18
N ASN A 142 15.65 0.17 -2.03
CA ASN A 142 15.98 -1.01 -2.84
C ASN A 142 17.18 -0.75 -3.76
N GLU A 143 17.30 0.49 -4.25
CA GLU A 143 18.37 0.98 -5.11
C GLU A 143 19.74 0.86 -4.47
N TYR A 144 19.82 0.96 -3.14
CA TYR A 144 21.07 0.76 -2.43
C TYR A 144 21.62 -0.63 -2.75
N PHE A 145 20.82 -1.69 -2.60
CA PHE A 145 21.26 -3.05 -2.90
C PHE A 145 21.45 -3.31 -4.40
N LYS A 146 20.66 -2.68 -5.26
CA LYS A 146 20.78 -2.86 -6.72
C LYS A 146 22.04 -2.27 -7.33
N TYR A 147 22.51 -1.16 -6.78
CA TYR A 147 23.61 -0.39 -7.35
C TYR A 147 24.84 -0.34 -6.44
N CYS A 148 24.82 -1.06 -5.32
CA CYS A 148 26.00 -1.22 -4.47
C CYS A 148 27.09 -2.05 -5.15
N ASN A 149 28.28 -2.02 -4.55
CA ASN A 149 29.39 -2.83 -4.99
C ASN A 149 29.22 -4.30 -4.53
N GLU A 150 30.04 -5.17 -5.11
CA GLU A 150 30.04 -6.60 -4.78
C GLU A 150 30.31 -6.88 -3.30
N ALA A 151 31.13 -6.03 -2.65
CA ALA A 151 31.44 -6.15 -1.23
C ALA A 151 30.18 -6.01 -0.35
N THR A 152 29.36 -4.98 -0.58
CA THR A 152 28.10 -4.78 0.15
C THR A 152 27.10 -5.91 -0.11
N THR A 153 27.02 -6.44 -1.34
CA THR A 153 26.17 -7.61 -1.64
C THR A 153 26.64 -8.84 -0.86
N LYS A 154 27.95 -9.06 -0.76
CA LYS A 154 28.54 -10.15 0.05
C LYS A 154 28.26 -9.97 1.54
N GLU A 155 28.35 -8.76 2.08
CA GLU A 155 27.98 -8.47 3.47
C GLU A 155 26.50 -8.75 3.74
N LEU A 156 25.61 -8.33 2.84
CA LEU A 156 24.18 -8.65 2.94
C LEU A 156 23.95 -10.17 2.90
N HIS A 157 24.63 -10.88 1.99
CA HIS A 157 24.55 -12.34 1.90
C HIS A 157 24.98 -13.02 3.21
N GLN A 158 26.12 -12.61 3.78
CA GLN A 158 26.60 -13.11 5.07
C GLN A 158 25.61 -12.85 6.20
N LEU A 159 25.02 -11.65 6.24
CA LEU A 159 23.98 -11.32 7.21
C LEU A 159 22.76 -12.24 7.06
N LEU A 160 22.28 -12.45 5.83
CA LEU A 160 21.12 -13.30 5.55
C LEU A 160 21.39 -14.77 5.90
N ALA A 161 22.60 -15.26 5.59
CA ALA A 161 23.04 -16.61 5.96
C ALA A 161 23.10 -16.78 7.48
N LYS A 162 23.66 -15.80 8.20
CA LYS A 162 23.70 -15.81 9.66
C LYS A 162 22.31 -15.82 10.29
N VAL A 163 21.40 -14.96 9.80
CA VAL A 163 20.00 -14.91 10.26
C VAL A 163 19.30 -16.26 10.02
N TRP A 164 19.57 -16.91 8.90
CA TRP A 164 19.05 -18.23 8.58
C TRP A 164 19.56 -19.31 9.53
N GLU A 165 20.87 -19.37 9.75
CA GLU A 165 21.53 -20.37 10.59
C GLU A 165 21.12 -20.22 12.06
N GLU A 166 21.18 -19.00 12.60
CA GLU A 166 20.87 -18.69 14.00
C GLU A 166 19.37 -18.65 14.29
N ASN A 167 18.51 -18.60 13.26
CA ASN A 167 17.07 -18.40 13.39
C ASN A 167 16.73 -17.17 14.25
N LYS A 168 17.51 -16.09 14.09
CA LYS A 168 17.37 -14.86 14.85
C LYS A 168 17.44 -13.66 13.92
N MET A 169 16.34 -12.93 13.83
CA MET A 169 16.24 -11.75 12.97
C MET A 169 16.71 -10.49 13.72
N PRO A 170 17.37 -9.54 13.04
CA PRO A 170 17.68 -8.24 13.64
C PRO A 170 16.40 -7.55 14.14
N GLU A 171 16.46 -6.93 15.32
CA GLU A 171 15.30 -6.25 15.90
C GLU A 171 14.85 -5.06 15.03
N GLU A 172 15.77 -4.44 14.30
CA GLU A 172 15.49 -3.38 13.32
C GLU A 172 14.55 -3.86 12.21
N TRP A 173 14.63 -5.13 11.81
CA TRP A 173 13.76 -5.69 10.76
C TRP A 173 12.33 -5.94 11.27
N LYS A 174 12.15 -6.07 12.59
CA LYS A 174 10.84 -6.22 13.23
C LYS A 174 10.09 -4.89 13.34
N HIS A 175 10.74 -3.76 13.07
CA HIS A 175 10.11 -2.45 13.06
C HIS A 175 9.51 -2.11 11.69
N VAL A 176 8.21 -1.84 11.68
CA VAL A 176 7.43 -1.58 10.47
C VAL A 176 6.76 -0.21 10.55
N LEU A 177 6.99 0.61 9.53
CA LEU A 177 6.36 1.91 9.40
C LEU A 177 5.04 1.77 8.64
N VAL A 178 3.93 2.13 9.28
CA VAL A 178 2.59 2.09 8.69
C VAL A 178 2.23 3.47 8.15
N VAL A 179 2.06 3.57 6.83
CA VAL A 179 1.65 4.80 6.15
C VAL A 179 0.20 4.65 5.65
N PRO A 180 -0.75 5.45 6.16
CA PRO A 180 -2.11 5.43 5.66
C PRO A 180 -2.25 6.13 4.30
N ILE A 181 -2.80 5.42 3.31
CA ILE A 181 -3.11 5.96 1.98
C ILE A 181 -4.63 6.04 1.79
N PRO A 182 -5.19 7.22 1.44
CA PRO A 182 -6.63 7.36 1.14
C PRO A 182 -7.11 6.37 0.05
N LYS A 183 -8.17 5.61 0.32
CA LYS A 183 -8.87 4.78 -0.69
C LYS A 183 -9.82 5.61 -1.53
N VAL A 184 -10.44 6.61 -0.89
CA VAL A 184 -11.42 7.52 -1.49
C VAL A 184 -10.90 8.94 -1.46
N LYS A 185 -11.54 9.79 -2.27
CA LYS A 185 -11.28 11.22 -2.24
C LYS A 185 -11.93 11.81 -0.97
N ASN A 186 -11.16 12.57 -0.19
CA ASN A 186 -11.59 13.17 1.08
C ASN A 186 -12.09 12.14 2.12
N PRO A 187 -11.23 11.19 2.53
CA PRO A 187 -11.58 10.24 3.57
C PRO A 187 -11.88 10.96 4.90
N LYS A 188 -12.90 10.49 5.61
CA LYS A 188 -13.37 10.99 6.90
C LYS A 188 -13.11 10.00 8.04
N THR A 189 -13.00 8.71 7.70
CA THR A 189 -12.83 7.62 8.66
C THR A 189 -11.53 6.87 8.40
N ILE A 190 -11.02 6.16 9.41
CA ILE A 190 -9.80 5.34 9.30
C ILE A 190 -9.98 4.20 8.29
N ASN A 191 -11.18 3.62 8.21
CA ASN A 191 -11.49 2.50 7.31
C ASN A 191 -11.39 2.91 5.83
N GLU A 192 -11.54 4.20 5.52
CA GLU A 192 -11.35 4.79 4.20
C GLU A 192 -9.88 4.97 3.82
N TYR A 193 -8.95 4.60 4.70
CA TYR A 193 -7.53 4.50 4.39
C TYR A 193 -7.09 3.05 4.24
N ARG A 194 -6.12 2.82 3.36
CA ARG A 194 -5.35 1.60 3.27
C ARG A 194 -4.05 1.80 4.04
N ARG A 195 -3.84 0.98 5.07
CA ARG A 195 -2.57 0.92 5.78
C ARG A 195 -1.53 0.22 4.91
N ILE A 196 -0.47 0.93 4.52
CA ILE A 196 0.69 0.35 3.83
C ILE A 196 1.81 0.18 4.83
N CYS A 197 2.32 -1.05 4.95
CA CYS A 197 3.47 -1.36 5.79
C CYS A 197 4.75 -1.19 4.98
N LEU A 198 5.67 -0.38 5.49
CA LEU A 198 7.00 -0.20 4.97
C LEU A 198 8.00 -0.86 5.91
N SER A 199 8.72 -1.84 5.38
CA SER A 199 9.75 -2.60 6.10
C SER A 199 11.11 -2.43 5.45
N SER A 200 12.14 -2.85 6.17
CA SER A 200 13.52 -2.87 5.70
C SER A 200 13.64 -3.57 4.35
N ALA A 201 14.44 -2.99 3.44
CA ALA A 201 14.72 -3.61 2.15
C ALA A 201 15.50 -4.93 2.31
N ALA A 202 16.42 -5.02 3.29
CA ALA A 202 17.14 -6.26 3.59
C ALA A 202 16.19 -7.37 4.09
N TYR A 203 15.24 -7.02 4.97
CA TYR A 203 14.21 -7.95 5.40
C TYR A 203 13.32 -8.42 4.24
N LYS A 204 12.97 -7.54 3.30
CA LYS A 204 12.20 -7.94 2.10
C LYS A 204 12.97 -8.95 1.24
N VAL A 205 14.29 -8.78 1.09
CA VAL A 205 15.15 -9.77 0.40
C VAL A 205 15.08 -11.11 1.11
N TYR A 206 15.26 -11.13 2.44
CA TYR A 206 15.15 -12.35 3.24
C TYR A 206 13.78 -13.03 3.11
N ALA A 207 12.70 -12.27 3.29
CA ALA A 207 11.33 -12.77 3.23
C ALA A 207 10.96 -13.28 1.82
N THR A 208 11.49 -12.66 0.76
CA THR A 208 11.30 -13.12 -0.62
C THR A 208 12.02 -14.44 -0.88
N TRP A 209 13.23 -14.61 -0.33
CA TRP A 209 13.96 -15.87 -0.41
C TRP A 209 13.26 -16.99 0.38
N ILE A 210 12.82 -16.73 1.61
CA ILE A 210 12.02 -17.70 2.38
C ILE A 210 10.76 -18.07 1.59
N LEU A 211 10.08 -17.08 1.00
CA LEU A 211 8.90 -17.38 0.22
C LEU A 211 9.20 -18.35 -0.94
N SER A 212 10.27 -18.12 -1.71
CA SER A 212 10.56 -18.95 -2.87
C SER A 212 10.84 -20.40 -2.46
N LYS A 213 11.54 -20.62 -1.34
CA LYS A 213 11.78 -21.95 -0.76
C LYS A 213 10.50 -22.60 -0.25
N LEU A 214 9.60 -21.82 0.37
CA LEU A 214 8.31 -22.34 0.82
C LEU A 214 7.45 -22.82 -0.36
N GLN A 215 7.42 -22.04 -1.45
CA GLN A 215 6.70 -22.41 -2.67
C GLN A 215 7.23 -23.71 -3.27
N GLN A 216 8.56 -23.89 -3.28
CA GLN A 216 9.19 -25.14 -3.70
C GLN A 216 8.82 -26.31 -2.78
N ALA A 217 8.78 -26.09 -1.47
CA ALA A 217 8.49 -27.13 -0.49
C ALA A 217 7.02 -27.61 -0.50
N VAL A 218 6.06 -26.70 -0.69
CA VAL A 218 4.63 -27.07 -0.71
C VAL A 218 4.21 -27.72 -2.03
N GLY A 219 4.93 -27.45 -3.11
CA GLY A 219 4.61 -27.99 -4.44
C GLY A 219 3.41 -27.32 -5.11
N PRO A 220 2.93 -27.87 -6.24
CA PRO A 220 1.89 -27.24 -7.06
C PRO A 220 0.54 -27.24 -6.33
N ILE A 221 -0.07 -26.05 -6.27
CA ILE A 221 -1.40 -25.86 -5.68
C ILE A 221 -2.45 -26.16 -6.75
N GLY A 222 -3.59 -26.72 -6.36
CA GLY A 222 -4.69 -27.04 -7.28
C GLY A 222 -5.16 -25.83 -8.10
N PHE A 223 -5.74 -26.08 -9.28
CA PHE A 223 -6.14 -25.06 -10.26
C PHE A 223 -7.18 -24.05 -9.74
N HIS A 224 -7.85 -24.34 -8.63
CA HIS A 224 -8.81 -23.47 -7.97
C HIS A 224 -8.15 -22.22 -7.34
N GLN A 225 -6.84 -22.22 -7.10
CA GLN A 225 -6.12 -21.04 -6.62
C GLN A 225 -5.38 -20.38 -7.79
N ALA A 226 -5.64 -19.09 -8.03
CA ALA A 226 -4.90 -18.29 -9.02
C ALA A 226 -4.14 -17.13 -8.38
N ALA A 227 -4.51 -16.72 -7.16
CA ALA A 227 -3.86 -15.59 -6.51
C ALA A 227 -2.41 -15.94 -6.16
N PHE A 228 -1.48 -15.06 -6.54
CA PHE A 228 -0.05 -15.13 -6.17
C PHE A 228 0.71 -16.37 -6.65
N LEU A 229 0.17 -17.09 -7.64
CA LEU A 229 0.86 -18.17 -8.31
C LEU A 229 1.39 -17.70 -9.66
N PRO A 230 2.61 -18.13 -10.06
CA PRO A 230 3.10 -17.87 -11.40
C PRO A 230 2.15 -18.51 -12.42
N GLU A 231 2.02 -17.86 -13.59
CA GLU A 231 1.26 -18.38 -14.73
C GLU A 231 -0.25 -18.57 -14.49
N ARG A 232 -0.80 -17.96 -13.43
CA ARG A 232 -2.24 -17.96 -13.16
C ARG A 232 -2.75 -16.54 -12.97
N SER A 233 -3.95 -16.29 -13.47
CA SER A 233 -4.58 -14.98 -13.43
C SER A 233 -6.05 -15.07 -13.05
N THR A 234 -6.61 -13.95 -12.61
CA THR A 234 -8.06 -13.83 -12.38
C THR A 234 -8.86 -13.94 -13.68
N VAL A 235 -8.22 -13.74 -14.84
CA VAL A 235 -8.86 -13.90 -16.15
C VAL A 235 -9.16 -15.37 -16.42
N ASP A 236 -8.28 -16.29 -16.01
CA ASP A 236 -8.49 -17.73 -16.17
C ASP A 236 -9.73 -18.19 -15.40
N HIS A 237 -9.85 -17.76 -14.14
CA HIS A 237 -11.03 -18.04 -13.31
C HIS A 237 -12.31 -17.39 -13.83
N LEU A 238 -12.22 -16.17 -14.36
CA LEU A 238 -13.35 -15.49 -14.98
C LEU A 238 -13.82 -16.26 -16.24
N HIS A 239 -12.89 -16.74 -17.06
CA HIS A 239 -13.20 -17.55 -18.23
C HIS A 239 -13.87 -18.87 -17.83
N THR A 240 -13.34 -19.57 -16.83
CA THR A 240 -13.97 -20.79 -16.30
C THR A 240 -15.39 -20.52 -15.79
N LEU A 241 -15.60 -19.44 -15.04
CA LEU A 241 -16.91 -19.05 -14.54
C LEU A 241 -17.89 -18.75 -15.67
N GLN A 242 -17.47 -17.99 -16.69
CA GLN A 242 -18.27 -17.69 -17.88
C GLN A 242 -18.68 -18.97 -18.62
N ARG A 243 -17.75 -19.92 -18.76
CA ARG A 243 -18.01 -21.21 -19.42
C ARG A 243 -19.06 -22.02 -18.66
N ILE A 244 -18.94 -22.11 -17.33
CA ILE A 244 -19.92 -22.80 -16.48
C ILE A 244 -21.30 -22.16 -16.61
N LEU A 245 -21.37 -20.82 -16.58
CA LEU A 245 -22.62 -20.08 -16.72
C LEU A 245 -23.29 -20.35 -18.07
N GLN A 246 -22.52 -20.33 -19.15
CA GLN A 246 -23.03 -20.54 -20.51
C GLN A 246 -23.54 -21.97 -20.72
N GLU A 247 -22.80 -22.98 -20.24
CA GLU A 247 -23.22 -24.39 -20.34
C GLU A 247 -24.51 -24.65 -19.55
N ARG A 248 -24.63 -24.10 -18.34
CA ARG A 248 -25.85 -24.23 -17.53
C ARG A 248 -27.04 -23.50 -18.14
N TRP A 249 -26.81 -22.31 -18.69
CA TRP A 249 -27.82 -21.54 -19.40
C TRP A 249 -28.36 -22.31 -20.62
N ASN A 250 -27.46 -22.83 -21.46
CA ASN A 250 -27.83 -23.61 -22.65
C ASN A 250 -28.54 -24.93 -22.30
N GLY A 251 -28.12 -25.58 -21.21
CA GLY A 251 -28.73 -26.81 -20.74
C GLY A 251 -30.05 -26.62 -19.97
N GLY A 252 -30.49 -25.39 -19.72
CA GLY A 252 -31.69 -25.10 -18.92
C GLY A 252 -31.61 -25.57 -17.47
N VAL A 253 -30.40 -25.81 -16.94
CA VAL A 253 -30.19 -26.31 -15.58
C VAL A 253 -29.97 -25.12 -14.64
N PRO A 254 -30.72 -25.02 -13.52
CA PRO A 254 -30.51 -23.95 -12.55
C PRO A 254 -29.11 -24.01 -11.93
N LEU A 255 -28.50 -22.85 -11.75
CA LEU A 255 -27.18 -22.69 -11.14
C LEU A 255 -27.26 -21.68 -9.98
N LEU A 256 -26.69 -22.04 -8.84
CA LEU A 256 -26.49 -21.12 -7.71
C LEU A 256 -25.05 -20.62 -7.69
N LEU A 257 -24.85 -19.30 -7.68
CA LEU A 257 -23.54 -18.67 -7.51
C LEU A 257 -23.45 -18.07 -6.12
N MET A 258 -22.44 -18.47 -5.35
CA MET A 258 -22.14 -17.93 -4.02
C MET A 258 -20.81 -17.18 -4.07
N SER A 259 -20.83 -15.92 -3.64
CA SER A 259 -19.62 -15.11 -3.46
C SER A 259 -19.32 -14.98 -1.97
N LEU A 260 -18.10 -15.38 -1.58
CA LEU A 260 -17.61 -15.33 -0.21
C LEU A 260 -16.45 -14.34 -0.15
N ASP A 261 -16.52 -13.38 0.78
CA ASP A 261 -15.43 -12.43 1.04
C ASP A 261 -15.04 -12.50 2.53
N ILE A 262 -13.74 -12.68 2.79
CA ILE A 262 -13.21 -12.79 4.14
C ILE A 262 -12.75 -11.41 4.61
N GLU A 263 -13.48 -10.84 5.57
CA GLU A 263 -13.13 -9.55 6.14
C GLU A 263 -11.75 -9.60 6.83
N LYS A 264 -10.83 -8.73 6.42
CA LYS A 264 -9.49 -8.58 7.01
C LYS A 264 -8.71 -9.90 7.13
N ALA A 265 -8.73 -10.73 6.09
CA ALA A 265 -8.10 -12.06 6.08
C ALA A 265 -6.68 -12.07 6.68
N PHE A 266 -5.80 -11.15 6.28
CA PHE A 266 -4.43 -11.02 6.81
C PHE A 266 -4.36 -10.77 8.30
N ASP A 267 -5.22 -9.91 8.81
CA ASP A 267 -5.19 -9.46 10.20
C ASP A 267 -5.84 -10.50 11.13
N ARG A 268 -6.66 -11.42 10.58
CA ARG A 268 -7.39 -12.44 11.33
C ARG A 268 -6.75 -13.83 11.39
N VAL A 269 -5.71 -14.11 10.58
CA VAL A 269 -5.01 -15.41 10.61
C VAL A 269 -4.54 -15.75 12.03
N SER A 270 -4.83 -16.97 12.48
CA SER A 270 -4.31 -17.50 13.74
C SER A 270 -2.86 -17.94 13.55
N LEU A 271 -1.94 -17.29 14.27
CA LEU A 271 -0.53 -17.63 14.22
C LEU A 271 -0.24 -19.00 14.86
N SER A 272 -1.08 -19.43 15.81
CA SER A 272 -0.89 -20.73 16.49
C SER A 272 -1.29 -21.94 15.65
N SER A 273 -2.21 -21.76 14.70
CA SER A 273 -2.63 -22.82 13.77
C SER A 273 -1.65 -22.98 12.60
N LEU A 274 -0.87 -21.95 12.29
CA LEU A 274 0.06 -21.92 11.15
C LEU A 274 1.08 -23.08 11.14
N PRO A 275 1.74 -23.45 12.26
CA PRO A 275 2.69 -24.56 12.26
C PRO A 275 2.03 -25.90 11.93
N ALA A 276 0.81 -26.15 12.44
CA ALA A 276 0.08 -27.39 12.17
C ALA A 276 -0.29 -27.51 10.68
N ILE A 277 -0.73 -26.41 10.08
CA ILE A 277 -1.03 -26.33 8.64
C ILE A 277 0.21 -26.60 7.80
N LEU A 278 1.33 -25.95 8.11
CA LEU A 278 2.59 -26.11 7.37
C LEU A 278 3.17 -27.53 7.50
N ARG A 279 3.04 -28.15 8.68
CA ARG A 279 3.39 -29.58 8.87
C ARG A 279 2.51 -30.50 8.02
N GLY A 280 1.21 -30.23 7.93
CA GLY A 280 0.30 -30.96 7.03
C GLY A 280 0.69 -30.86 5.56
N LYS A 281 1.32 -29.76 5.15
CA LYS A 281 1.90 -29.55 3.81
C LYS A 281 3.33 -30.10 3.66
N ARG A 282 3.83 -30.86 4.64
CA ARG A 282 5.18 -31.47 4.65
C ARG A 282 6.32 -30.46 4.61
N VAL A 283 6.10 -29.23 5.08
CA VAL A 283 7.16 -28.23 5.19
C VAL A 283 8.10 -28.62 6.35
N PRO A 284 9.44 -28.61 6.15
CA PRO A 284 10.39 -28.95 7.20
C PRO A 284 10.25 -28.05 8.45
N ALA A 285 10.40 -28.63 9.64
CA ALA A 285 10.25 -27.90 10.91
C ALA A 285 11.24 -26.73 11.04
N CYS A 286 12.47 -26.92 10.56
CA CYS A 286 13.47 -25.87 10.50
C CYS A 286 12.98 -24.64 9.73
N PHE A 287 12.27 -24.84 8.61
CA PHE A 287 11.70 -23.80 7.77
C PHE A 287 10.54 -23.07 8.46
N ILE A 288 9.66 -23.84 9.10
CA ILE A 288 8.54 -23.32 9.88
C ILE A 288 9.03 -22.36 10.98
N ASN A 289 10.12 -22.70 11.67
CA ASN A 289 10.68 -21.85 12.72
C ASN A 289 11.15 -20.47 12.20
N ARG A 290 11.74 -20.40 11.00
CA ARG A 290 12.17 -19.13 10.40
C ARG A 290 10.98 -18.27 9.98
N ILE A 291 9.93 -18.89 9.46
CA ILE A 291 8.67 -18.19 9.17
C ILE A 291 8.09 -17.61 10.46
N LEU A 292 8.09 -18.37 11.55
CA LEU A 292 7.54 -17.93 12.82
C LEU A 292 8.39 -16.81 13.45
N GLU A 293 9.73 -16.87 13.34
CA GLU A 293 10.60 -15.77 13.77
C GLU A 293 10.33 -14.49 12.97
N CYS A 294 10.06 -14.60 11.66
CA CYS A 294 9.68 -13.45 10.84
C CYS A 294 8.35 -12.80 11.28
N LEU A 295 7.44 -13.57 11.89
CA LEU A 295 6.13 -13.09 12.37
C LEU A 295 6.17 -12.65 13.83
N ARG A 296 7.22 -13.02 14.57
CA ARG A 296 7.34 -12.77 16.01
C ARG A 296 7.83 -11.36 16.29
N GLY A 297 7.22 -10.72 17.27
CA GLY A 297 7.74 -9.47 17.86
C GLY A 297 7.69 -8.26 16.93
N GLU A 298 6.90 -8.30 15.85
CA GLU A 298 6.74 -7.13 14.97
C GLU A 298 6.16 -5.93 15.74
N GLN A 299 6.83 -4.79 15.62
CA GLN A 299 6.38 -3.51 16.14
C GLN A 299 6.01 -2.59 14.99
N GLN A 300 4.85 -1.97 15.09
CA GLN A 300 4.30 -1.07 14.09
C GLN A 300 4.22 0.36 14.63
N GLN A 301 4.63 1.33 13.83
CA GLN A 301 4.40 2.75 14.12
C GLN A 301 3.65 3.39 12.96
N VAL A 302 2.61 4.16 13.26
CA VAL A 302 1.82 4.84 12.23
C VAL A 302 2.42 6.22 11.98
N MET A 303 2.76 6.49 10.72
CA MET A 303 3.14 7.82 10.26
C MET A 303 1.91 8.59 9.81
N TRP A 304 1.53 9.62 10.55
CA TRP A 304 0.39 10.47 10.23
C TRP A 304 0.81 11.93 10.21
N ARG A 305 0.69 12.58 9.03
CA ARG A 305 1.02 14.00 8.83
C ARG A 305 2.43 14.40 9.33
N GLY A 306 3.40 13.50 9.16
CA GLY A 306 4.79 13.72 9.57
C GLY A 306 5.08 13.43 11.04
N GLN A 307 4.10 12.94 11.80
CA GLN A 307 4.28 12.50 13.19
C GLN A 307 4.18 10.97 13.27
N LEU A 308 5.03 10.38 14.11
CA LEU A 308 5.02 8.96 14.42
C LEU A 308 4.19 8.70 15.66
N SER A 309 3.37 7.64 15.63
CA SER A 309 2.70 7.13 16.81
C SER A 309 3.69 6.45 17.76
N ARG A 310 3.23 6.18 18.99
CA ARG A 310 3.89 5.17 19.84
C ARG A 310 3.98 3.82 19.12
N PRO A 311 5.00 2.99 19.42
CA PRO A 311 5.07 1.61 18.93
C PRO A 311 3.84 0.80 19.37
N ILE A 312 3.32 0.02 18.43
CA ILE A 312 2.18 -0.87 18.62
C ILE A 312 2.69 -2.27 18.31
N GLN A 313 2.65 -3.16 19.30
CA GLN A 313 3.03 -4.55 19.07
C GLN A 313 1.93 -5.27 18.30
N ARG A 314 2.31 -6.00 17.26
CA ARG A 314 1.38 -6.84 16.51
C ARG A 314 1.07 -8.10 17.30
N THR A 315 -0.22 -8.33 17.57
CA THR A 315 -0.69 -9.50 18.30
C THR A 315 -1.35 -10.56 17.42
N ARG A 316 -1.82 -10.25 16.21
CA ARG A 316 -2.52 -11.24 15.39
C ARG A 316 -2.28 -11.06 13.91
N GLY A 317 -2.46 -12.15 13.16
CA GLY A 317 -2.43 -12.13 11.71
C GLY A 317 -1.03 -12.08 11.13
N LEU A 318 -0.96 -12.25 9.81
CA LEU A 318 0.30 -12.23 9.05
C LEU A 318 0.76 -10.80 8.79
N ASN A 319 2.06 -10.55 8.95
CA ASN A 319 2.62 -9.29 8.51
C ASN A 319 2.52 -9.13 6.98
N ARG A 320 2.48 -7.88 6.52
CA ARG A 320 2.29 -7.58 5.08
C ARG A 320 3.60 -7.68 4.31
N VAL A 321 4.69 -8.04 4.98
CA VAL A 321 6.05 -8.11 4.46
C VAL A 321 6.41 -9.53 4.10
N VAL A 322 6.20 -10.50 5.00
CA VAL A 322 6.23 -11.92 4.65
C VAL A 322 4.99 -12.16 3.79
N PRO A 323 5.15 -12.39 2.49
CA PRO A 323 4.11 -12.12 1.54
C PRO A 323 2.89 -13.06 1.72
N TYR A 324 1.76 -12.50 1.31
CA TYR A 324 0.53 -13.04 0.70
C TYR A 324 0.43 -14.54 0.43
N PRO A 325 1.50 -15.24 0.00
CA PRO A 325 1.46 -16.68 -0.16
C PRO A 325 1.23 -17.54 1.07
N LEU A 326 1.69 -17.14 2.25
CA LEU A 326 1.37 -17.88 3.47
C LEU A 326 -0.13 -17.94 3.71
N LEU A 327 -0.86 -16.91 3.27
CA LEU A 327 -2.29 -16.82 3.47
C LEU A 327 -3.07 -17.84 2.63
N TYR A 328 -2.59 -18.17 1.42
CA TYR A 328 -3.20 -19.26 0.63
C TYR A 328 -2.85 -20.65 1.15
N LEU A 329 -1.82 -20.80 1.97
CA LEU A 329 -1.47 -22.09 2.58
C LEU A 329 -2.35 -22.39 3.78
N THR A 330 -2.83 -21.34 4.45
CA THR A 330 -3.70 -21.40 5.63
C THR A 330 -5.20 -21.41 5.32
N LEU A 331 -5.60 -21.04 4.11
CA LEU A 331 -6.96 -21.15 3.58
C LEU A 331 -7.06 -22.39 2.70
#